data_AF-A0A4Q1RJ77-F1
#
_entry.id   AF-A0A4Q1RJ77-F1
#
_cell.length_a   1.000
_cell.length_b   1.000
_cell.length_c   1.000
_cell.angle_alpha   90.00
_cell.angle_beta   90.00
_cell.angle_gamma   90.00
#
_symmetry.space_group_name_H-M   'P 1'
#
loop_
_entity.id
_entity.type
_entity.pdbx_description
1 polymer ?
#
loop_
_entity_poly.entity_id
_entity_poly.type
_entity_poly.pdbx_seq_one_letter_code
_entity_poly.pdbx_strand_id
1 'polypeptide(L)' 'MKEKENQKLIDSYDYLSNAASTHDCTGLIPSAPVSEEELESYEDVYHYRPPRMKSSPDTEEK' A
#
# COMPACT_ATOMS: atom_id res chain seq x y z
N MET A 1 -32.24 28.26 -8.71
CA MET A 1 -32.49 27.83 -7.30
C MET A 1 -32.03 26.40 -7.06
N LYS A 2 -32.37 25.43 -7.92
CA LYS A 2 -31.94 24.02 -7.82
C LYS A 2 -30.43 23.81 -7.68
N GLU A 3 -29.58 24.55 -8.40
CA GLU A 3 -28.11 24.42 -8.27
C GLU A 3 -27.59 24.72 -6.87
N LYS A 4 -28.13 25.76 -6.20
CA LYS A 4 -27.75 26.09 -4.82
C LYS A 4 -28.19 25.02 -3.83
N GLU A 5 -29.27 24.32 -4.13
CA GLU A 5 -29.82 23.24 -3.29
C GLU A 5 -28.99 21.96 -3.46
N ASN A 6 -28.61 21.63 -4.69
CA ASN A 6 -27.67 20.55 -4.99
C ASN A 6 -26.31 20.78 -4.35
N GLN A 7 -25.79 22.01 -4.40
CA GLN A 7 -24.50 22.34 -3.77
C GLN A 7 -24.55 22.14 -2.25
N LYS A 8 -25.61 22.61 -1.58
CA LYS A 8 -25.81 22.36 -0.15
C LYS A 8 -25.89 20.88 0.20
N LEU A 9 -26.51 20.08 -0.66
CA LEU A 9 -26.59 18.63 -0.46
C LEU A 9 -25.19 18.01 -0.58
N ILE A 10 -24.40 18.40 -1.58
CA ILE A 10 -23.01 17.93 -1.76
C ILE A 10 -22.15 18.32 -0.56
N ASP A 11 -22.19 19.60 -0.15
CA ASP A 11 -21.41 20.11 0.98
C ASP A 11 -21.79 19.40 2.29
N SER A 12 -23.05 18.96 2.43
CA SER A 12 -23.51 18.21 3.60
C SER A 12 -22.90 16.81 3.72
N TYR A 13 -22.38 16.23 2.64
CA TYR A 13 -21.76 14.90 2.60
C TYR A 13 -20.24 14.94 2.45
N ASP A 14 -19.60 16.11 2.45
CA ASP A 14 -18.16 16.25 2.24
C ASP A 14 -17.32 15.61 3.36
N TYR A 15 -17.91 15.41 4.55
CA TYR A 15 -17.29 14.66 5.63
C TYR A 15 -17.01 13.18 5.29
N LEU A 16 -17.74 12.60 4.33
CA LEU A 16 -17.51 11.24 3.83
C LEU A 16 -16.38 11.17 2.80
N SER A 17 -16.02 12.30 2.17
CA SER A 17 -14.86 12.39 1.26
C SER A 17 -13.56 11.99 1.97
N ASN A 18 -13.49 12.23 3.28
CA ASN A 18 -12.38 11.86 4.15
C ASN A 18 -12.64 10.54 4.94
N ALA A 19 -13.73 9.82 4.66
CA ALA A 19 -14.04 8.52 5.26
C ALA A 19 -13.28 7.36 4.60
N ALA A 20 -12.52 7.63 3.53
CA ALA A 20 -11.42 6.77 3.12
C ALA A 20 -10.43 6.72 4.30
N SER A 21 -10.49 5.62 5.05
CA SER A 21 -9.72 5.42 6.27
C SER A 21 -8.24 5.72 6.02
N THR A 22 -7.68 6.66 6.78
CA THR A 22 -6.22 6.85 6.86
C THR A 22 -5.49 5.63 7.45
N HIS A 23 -6.26 4.62 7.89
CA HIS A 23 -5.83 3.31 8.35
C HIS A 23 -6.01 2.22 7.29
N ASP A 24 -6.10 2.56 5.99
CA ASP A 24 -5.86 1.57 4.94
C ASP A 24 -4.38 1.17 4.97
N CYS A 25 -4.03 0.36 5.97
CA CYS A 25 -2.76 -0.32 6.08
C CYS A 25 -2.75 -1.37 4.98
N THR A 26 -2.46 -0.95 3.74
CA THR A 26 -2.36 -1.78 2.54
C THR A 26 -1.34 -2.93 2.66
N GLY A 27 -0.63 -3.02 3.78
CA GLY A 27 0.49 -3.93 3.98
C GLY A 27 1.69 -3.59 3.10
N LEU A 28 1.63 -2.49 2.33
CA LEU A 28 2.72 -2.03 1.51
C LEU A 28 3.74 -1.35 2.40
N ILE A 29 5.01 -1.73 2.23
CA ILE A 29 6.14 -1.08 2.91
C ILE A 29 6.11 0.40 2.48
N PRO A 30 6.03 1.36 3.43
CA PRO A 30 5.78 2.78 3.13
C PRO A 30 6.89 3.44 2.32
N SER A 31 8.06 2.82 2.24
CA SER A 31 9.19 3.23 1.43
C SER A 31 9.95 2.03 0.91
N ALA A 32 10.71 2.21 -0.16
CA ALA A 32 11.70 1.20 -0.55
C ALA A 32 12.72 1.02 0.60
N PRO A 33 13.16 -0.22 0.87
CA PRO A 33 14.22 -0.49 1.83
C PRO A 33 15.52 0.17 1.37
N VAL A 34 16.25 0.73 2.33
CA VAL A 34 17.47 1.51 2.06
C VAL A 34 18.69 0.60 1.96
N SER A 35 18.65 -0.58 2.59
CA SER A 35 19.71 -1.58 2.59
C SER A 35 19.16 -3.00 2.58
N GLU A 36 20.04 -3.98 2.31
CA GLU A 36 19.67 -5.40 2.31
C GLU A 36 19.36 -5.90 3.74
N GLU A 37 19.99 -5.34 4.76
CA GLU A 37 19.74 -5.72 6.16
C GLU A 37 18.34 -5.30 6.62
N GLU A 38 17.90 -4.10 6.24
CA GLU A 38 16.52 -3.65 6.49
C GLU A 38 15.52 -4.58 5.79
N LEU A 39 15.83 -4.98 4.55
CA LEU A 39 15.01 -5.84 3.73
C LEU A 39 14.85 -7.25 4.30
N GLU A 40 15.90 -7.82 4.88
CA GLU A 40 15.88 -9.07 5.65
C GLU A 40 15.08 -8.93 6.95
N SER A 41 15.28 -7.85 7.71
CA SER A 41 14.51 -7.56 8.93
C SER A 41 13.00 -7.51 8.68
N TYR A 42 12.56 -6.92 7.55
CA TYR A 42 11.15 -6.93 7.17
C TYR A 42 10.63 -8.35 6.84
N GLU A 43 11.44 -9.18 6.19
CA GLU A 43 11.06 -10.55 5.81
C GLU A 43 10.93 -11.46 7.05
N ASP A 44 11.77 -11.24 8.07
CA ASP A 44 11.74 -11.99 9.34
C ASP A 44 10.42 -11.77 10.11
N VAL A 45 9.84 -10.58 10.03
CA VAL A 45 8.55 -10.25 10.68
C VAL A 45 7.38 -10.84 9.89
N TYR A 46 7.41 -10.73 8.56
CA TYR A 46 6.36 -11.23 7.69
C TYR A 46 6.89 -11.53 6.28
N HIS A 47 6.51 -12.70 5.74
CA HIS A 47 6.92 -13.09 4.39
C HIS A 47 6.08 -12.34 3.35
N TYR A 48 6.60 -11.21 2.87
CA TYR A 48 5.93 -10.38 1.86
C TYR A 48 6.36 -10.72 0.43
N ARG A 49 7.49 -11.41 0.26
CA ARG A 49 8.00 -11.79 -1.06
C ARG A 49 7.23 -12.99 -1.61
N PRO A 50 7.00 -13.03 -2.94
CA PRO A 50 6.52 -14.25 -3.60
C PRO A 50 7.45 -15.41 -3.25
N PRO A 51 6.92 -16.64 -3.09
CA PRO A 51 7.75 -17.82 -2.90
C PRO A 51 8.80 -17.87 -4.01
N ARG A 52 10.09 -17.94 -3.63
CA ARG A 52 11.18 -18.10 -4.60
C ARG A 52 10.92 -19.38 -5.38
N MET A 53 10.47 -19.23 -6.63
CA MET A 53 10.44 -20.35 -7.56
C MET A 53 11.88 -20.78 -7.76
N LYS A 54 12.18 -22.05 -7.48
CA LYS A 54 13.43 -22.63 -7.95
C LYS A 54 13.33 -22.63 -9.47
N SER A 55 13.95 -21.65 -10.14
CA SER A 55 14.33 -21.89 -11.52
C SER A 55 15.17 -23.16 -11.49
N SER A 56 14.94 -24.03 -12.48
CA SER A 56 15.87 -25.10 -12.82
C SER A 56 17.32 -24.59 -12.72
N PRO A 57 18.28 -25.45 -12.34
CA PRO A 57 19.64 -25.01 -12.08
C PRO A 57 20.22 -24.29 -13.30
N ASP A 58 21.15 -23.39 -13.01
CA ASP A 58 21.98 -22.61 -13.92
C ASP A 58 21.48 -21.19 -14.19
N THR A 59 21.82 -20.28 -13.27
CA THR A 59 22.80 -19.21 -13.56
C THR A 59 23.22 -18.60 -12.23
N GLU A 60 24.39 -19.01 -11.73
CA GLU A 60 25.19 -18.22 -10.80
C GLU A 60 25.62 -16.94 -11.53
N GLU A 61 25.19 -15.76 -11.08
CA GLU A 61 25.81 -14.49 -11.48
C GLU A 61 26.90 -14.16 -10.46
N LYS A 62 28.12 -14.11 -10.99
CA LYS A 62 29.40 -13.86 -10.35
C LYS A 62 29.66 -12.37 -10.18
#